data_AF-A0A2D6JIE8-F1
#
_entry.id   AF-A0A2D6JIE8-F1
#
_cell.length_a   1.000
_cell.length_b   1.000
_cell.length_c   1.000
_cell.angle_alpha   90.00
_cell.angle_beta   90.00
_cell.angle_gamma   90.00
#
_symmetry.space_group_name_H-M   'P 1'
#
loop_
_entity.id
_entity.type
_entity.pdbx_description
1 polymer ?
#
loop_
_entity_poly.entity_id
_entity_poly.type
_entity_poly.pdbx_seq_one_letter_code
_entity_poly.pdbx_strand_id
1 'polypeptide(L)'
;MVKSQSGQASVEFILIAVVMVSISIGIFKALRANNVFPTMVSGPSDYLRGMVENGVWKPYQQGKALHPSHLGRKVAIKPSN
;
A
#
# COMPACT_ATOMS: atom_id res chain seq x y z
N MET A 1 -41.96 -4.22 -44.14
CA MET A 1 -41.68 -4.85 -42.83
C MET A 1 -40.88 -3.86 -41.99
N VAL A 2 -41.56 -3.08 -41.14
CA VAL A 2 -40.91 -2.18 -40.18
C VAL A 2 -40.49 -3.04 -38.99
N LYS A 3 -39.18 -3.31 -38.86
CA LYS A 3 -38.65 -4.06 -37.71
C LYS A 3 -38.72 -3.16 -36.48
N SER A 4 -39.34 -3.67 -35.42
CA SER A 4 -39.43 -3.03 -34.11
C SER A 4 -38.03 -2.65 -33.59
N GLN A 5 -37.75 -1.34 -33.55
CA GLN A 5 -36.45 -0.77 -33.14
C GLN A 5 -36.29 -0.63 -31.62
N SER A 6 -37.40 -0.67 -30.85
CA SER A 6 -37.38 -0.40 -29.41
C SER A 6 -36.68 -1.48 -28.59
N GLY A 7 -36.77 -2.76 -29.01
CA GLY A 7 -36.06 -3.86 -28.35
C GLY A 7 -34.56 -3.90 -28.66
N GLN A 8 -34.16 -3.50 -29.88
CA GLN A 8 -32.76 -3.48 -30.29
C GLN A 8 -31.97 -2.42 -29.53
N ALA A 9 -32.54 -1.22 -29.35
CA ALA A 9 -31.92 -0.15 -28.59
C ALA A 9 -31.67 -0.54 -27.12
N SER A 10 -32.61 -1.25 -26.48
CA SER A 10 -32.42 -1.72 -25.10
C SER A 10 -31.29 -2.76 -25.00
N VAL A 11 -31.19 -3.67 -25.97
CA VAL A 11 -30.12 -4.69 -26.00
C VAL A 11 -28.75 -4.04 -26.23
N GLU A 12 -28.65 -3.07 -27.14
CA GLU A 12 -27.40 -2.32 -27.36
C GLU A 12 -26.95 -1.55 -26.12
N PHE A 13 -27.88 -0.92 -25.40
CA PHE A 13 -27.55 -0.18 -24.18
C PHE A 13 -27.01 -1.10 -23.07
N ILE A 14 -27.61 -2.29 -22.92
CA ILE A 14 -27.13 -3.31 -21.97
C ILE A 14 -25.73 -3.78 -22.36
N LEU A 15 -25.48 -4.00 -23.65
CA LEU A 15 -24.16 -4.41 -24.13
C LEU A 15 -23.09 -3.36 -23.80
N ILE A 16 -23.38 -2.08 -24.05
CA ILE A 16 -22.48 -0.97 -23.71
C ILE A 16 -22.26 -0.89 -22.20
N ALA A 17 -23.31 -1.05 -21.39
CA ALA A 17 -23.19 -1.04 -19.94
C ALA A 17 -22.28 -2.17 -19.43
N VAL A 18 -22.43 -3.39 -19.96
CA VAL A 18 -21.59 -4.54 -19.59
C VAL A 18 -20.12 -4.29 -19.96
N VAL A 19 -19.88 -3.75 -21.16
CA VAL A 19 -18.52 -3.38 -21.60
C VAL A 19 -17.92 -2.33 -20.66
N MET A 20 -18.64 -1.25 -20.35
CA MET A 20 -18.18 -0.20 -19.43
C MET A 20 -17.85 -0.73 -18.03
N VAL A 21 -18.69 -1.62 -17.49
CA VAL A 21 -18.45 -2.25 -16.18
C VAL A 21 -17.19 -3.12 -16.22
N SER A 22 -17.00 -3.92 -17.28
CA SER A 22 -15.81 -4.77 -17.43
C SER A 22 -14.51 -3.96 -17.48
N ILE A 23 -14.51 -2.84 -18.22
CA ILE A 23 -13.37 -1.92 -18.32
C ILE A 23 -13.09 -1.30 -16.95
N SER A 24 -14.13 -0.83 -16.26
CA SER A 24 -14.03 -0.23 -14.93
C SER A 24 -13.39 -1.20 -13.93
N ILE A 25 -13.85 -2.46 -13.89
CA ILE A 25 -13.27 -3.50 -13.03
C ILE A 25 -11.79 -3.74 -13.38
N GLY A 26 -11.43 -3.75 -14.67
CA GLY A 26 -10.04 -3.86 -15.12
C GLY A 26 -9.15 -2.74 -14.60
N ILE A 27 -9.63 -1.49 -14.70
CA ILE A 27 -8.92 -0.30 -14.19
C ILE A 27 -8.74 -0.38 -12.67
N PHE A 28 -9.80 -0.70 -11.92
CA PHE A 28 -9.70 -0.84 -10.46
C PHE A 28 -8.72 -1.94 -10.03
N LYS A 29 -8.70 -3.07 -10.76
CA LYS A 29 -7.72 -4.14 -10.52
C LYS A 29 -6.28 -3.68 -10.79
N ALA A 30 -6.05 -2.95 -11.88
CA ALA A 30 -4.72 -2.42 -12.21
C ALA A 30 -4.24 -1.39 -11.16
N LEU A 31 -5.12 -0.48 -10.72
CA LEU A 31 -4.82 0.49 -9.68
C LEU A 31 -4.51 -0.19 -8.34
N ARG A 32 -5.27 -1.24 -7.98
CA ARG A 32 -5.03 -2.02 -6.76
C ARG A 32 -3.71 -2.80 -6.84
N ALA A 33 -3.38 -3.37 -8.00
CA ALA A 33 -2.14 -4.13 -8.21
C ALA A 33 -0.89 -3.24 -8.07
N ASN A 34 -0.97 -1.99 -8.51
CA ASN A 34 0.17 -1.06 -8.46
C ASN A 34 0.46 -0.50 -7.06
N ASN A 35 -0.30 -0.88 -6.01
CA ASN A 35 -0.01 -0.55 -4.60
C ASN A 35 0.31 0.95 -4.34
N VAL A 36 -0.09 1.86 -5.22
CA VAL A 36 0.29 3.30 -5.18
C VAL A 36 -0.22 3.97 -3.91
N PHE A 37 -1.40 3.54 -3.45
CA PHE A 37 -2.00 4.02 -2.20
C PHE A 37 -1.25 3.50 -0.96
N PRO A 38 -0.93 2.20 -0.82
CA PRO A 38 -0.14 1.73 0.31
C PRO A 38 1.25 2.38 0.39
N THR A 39 1.94 2.65 -0.72
CA THR A 39 3.27 3.30 -0.68
C THR A 39 3.24 4.74 -0.14
N MET A 40 2.17 5.49 -0.39
CA MET A 40 2.03 6.85 0.14
C MET A 40 1.80 6.87 1.66
N VAL A 41 1.05 5.90 2.20
CA VAL A 41 0.76 5.83 3.64
C VAL A 41 1.84 5.06 4.40
N SER A 42 2.51 4.10 3.75
CA SER A 42 3.58 3.31 4.37
C SER A 42 4.84 4.13 4.63
N GLY A 43 5.08 5.19 3.85
CA GLY A 43 6.26 6.05 4.03
C GLY A 43 6.31 6.71 5.42
N PRO A 44 5.36 7.59 5.77
CA PRO A 44 5.35 8.25 7.08
C PRO A 44 5.20 7.27 8.26
N SER A 45 4.39 6.22 8.10
CA SER A 45 4.17 5.23 9.17
C SER A 45 5.42 4.39 9.47
N ASP A 46 6.23 4.06 8.46
CA ASP A 46 7.49 3.34 8.67
C ASP A 46 8.54 4.19 9.41
N TYR A 47 8.54 5.51 9.17
CA TYR A 47 9.35 6.46 9.94
C TYR A 47 8.87 6.61 11.39
N LEU A 48 7.56 6.72 11.60
CA LEU A 48 6.98 6.77 12.95
C LEU A 48 7.29 5.50 13.72
N ARG A 49 7.19 4.34 13.08
CA ARG A 49 7.55 3.04 13.67
C ARG A 49 9.03 2.98 14.03
N GLY A 50 9.91 3.50 13.17
CA GLY A 50 11.33 3.64 13.48
C GLY A 50 11.60 4.52 14.71
N MET A 51 10.89 5.62 14.87
CA MET A 51 11.00 6.44 16.09
C MET A 51 10.48 5.69 17.33
N VAL A 52 9.29 5.10 17.25
CA VAL A 52 8.64 4.45 18.40
C VAL A 52 9.41 3.22 18.88
N GLU A 53 9.86 2.37 17.96
CA GLU A 53 10.53 1.11 18.31
C GLU A 53 12.05 1.27 18.47
N ASN A 54 12.70 2.04 17.58
CA ASN A 54 14.16 2.16 17.59
C ASN A 54 14.69 3.45 18.23
N GLY A 55 13.81 4.41 18.54
CA GLY A 55 14.22 5.73 19.07
C GLY A 55 14.91 6.63 18.04
N VAL A 56 14.82 6.31 16.75
CA VAL A 56 15.51 7.05 15.67
C VAL A 56 14.57 7.39 14.52
N TRP A 57 14.67 8.62 14.00
CA TRP A 57 13.91 9.13 12.86
C TRP A 57 14.42 8.58 11.52
N LYS A 58 14.28 7.27 11.33
CA LYS A 58 14.65 6.55 10.11
C LYS A 58 13.62 5.45 9.83
N PRO A 59 13.55 4.95 8.58
CA PRO A 59 12.80 3.74 8.27
C PRO A 59 13.16 2.63 9.26
N TYR A 60 12.16 1.88 9.75
CA TYR A 60 12.34 0.91 10.83
C TYR A 60 13.51 -0.05 10.60
N GLN A 61 13.65 -0.54 9.36
CA GLN A 61 14.71 -1.47 8.96
C GLN A 61 16.12 -0.85 9.07
N GLN A 62 16.26 0.45 8.80
CA GLN A 62 17.54 1.16 8.86
C GLN A 62 17.87 1.63 10.28
N GLY A 63 16.84 1.90 11.10
CA GLY A 63 17.00 2.41 12.46
C GLY A 63 17.56 1.40 13.47
N LYS A 64 17.42 0.09 13.23
CA LYS A 64 17.85 -0.96 14.17
C LYS A 64 19.35 -0.91 14.51
N ALA A 65 20.19 -0.62 13.52
CA ALA A 65 21.65 -0.50 13.72
C ALA A 65 22.04 0.77 14.50
N LEU A 66 21.17 1.80 14.47
CA LEU A 66 21.37 3.09 15.12
C LEU A 66 20.65 3.20 16.48
N HIS A 67 20.08 2.09 16.96
CA HIS A 67 19.38 2.07 18.23
C HIS A 67 20.32 2.56 19.35
N PRO A 68 19.92 3.53 20.20
CA PRO A 68 20.80 4.11 21.23
C PRO A 68 21.42 3.07 22.16
N SER A 69 20.69 1.98 22.46
CA SER A 69 21.21 0.86 23.25
C SER A 69 22.38 0.11 22.59
N HIS A 70 22.49 0.12 21.26
CA HIS A 70 23.61 -0.50 20.54
C HIS A 70 24.84 0.41 20.48
N LEU A 71 24.65 1.72 20.46
CA LEU A 71 25.76 2.69 20.36
C LEU A 71 26.51 2.89 21.68
N GLY A 72 25.85 2.68 22.82
CA GLY A 72 26.38 2.99 24.15
C GLY A 72 26.57 1.80 25.09
N ARG A 73 26.41 0.55 24.63
CA ARG A 73 26.52 -0.63 25.51
C ARG A 73 27.95 -0.81 26.01
N LYS A 74 28.23 -0.27 27.20
CA LYS A 74 29.46 -0.56 27.95
C LYS A 74 29.23 -1.81 28.79
N VAL A 75 30.04 -2.84 28.55
CA VAL A 75 30.01 -4.05 29.38
C VAL A 75 30.74 -3.74 30.68
N ALA A 76 30.01 -3.70 31.79
CA ALA A 76 30.62 -3.68 33.12
C ALA A 76 31.12 -5.10 33.43
N ILE A 77 32.44 -5.30 33.39
CA ILE A 77 33.06 -6.56 33.80
C ILE A 77 33.21 -6.49 35.32
N LYS A 78 32.58 -7.41 36.05
CA LYS A 78 32.78 -7.55 37.50
C LYS A 78 34.23 -8.00 37.74
N PRO A 79 35.04 -7.27 38.53
CA PRO A 79 36.37 -7.75 38.89
C PRO A 79 36.24 -8.98 39.78
N SER A 80 36.90 -10.08 39.42
CA SER A 80 37.03 -11.27 40.26
C SER A 80 38.18 -11.07 41.25
N ASN A 81 37.85 -10.90 42.53
CA ASN A 81 38.72 -11.20 43.65
C ASN A 81 38.02 -12.25 44.50
#